data_AF-A0A949JX95-F1
#
_entry.id   AF-A0A949JX95-F1
#
_cell.length_a   1.000
_cell.length_b   1.000
_cell.length_c   1.000
_cell.angle_alpha   90.00
_cell.angle_beta   90.00
_cell.angle_gamma   90.00
#
_symmetry.space_group_name_H-M   'P 1'
#
loop_
_entity.id
_entity.type
_entity.pdbx_description
1 polymer ?
#
loop_
_entity_poly.entity_id
_entity_poly.type
_entity_poly.pdbx_seq_one_letter_code
_entity_poly.pdbx_strand_id
1 'polypeptide(L)'
;MHPDMGRFFGPAWQMPVGAADAEGREQIVVIVQSADNGKLHLYPTDPQFRERLNSVSADPEYMFPGEDIADWYSFEGFGTRMAENLLLSLGYFSDGELDERARRGDPLPPSSLWLRNSMRRPFSLIGNALASLRTLRDGALGERVQTYLGRDGFTGLRVMSTGNLPRGGFSSSSAVTLAMKNAVDALYSLKIAPDLLVNLACQAEYGTGVRAGSLDQATEQMGRAGQGTLISSNPREDYRVIGVYPVPSDRFRVIFPYTIDRDREAWKWSAGAYAGSPNEPEPTTSELRKLTGKAAELVAILTRLPVEADFFPAIEAELVKSGELEHDTRRTICDLLLQVPLRITREALRERLSEHRQWYADQLAAERKLDLATASEQTDGAFEALLTGWREPLLRRGAAPGVIEEEVGVPLRAMMAYLYGEVAKNFYLIHHSDQWIEYVTRSQCGDRSLDIDPASLPSADAMMKAADWESGLSGPDLMNAWLDRHDARPVDFNRGIDDASLSAAVLPPLHLLEGGNFFRGVALIDLAEAMLKRAFGVGNVAVRVNAAGQGDFFQVHVDTAHVEVEAVKTFLRSAFYDRFGLAPKPDFVELHPGGGAVGLRLSRLDQLSELVRVLQDPYTPPA
;
A
#
# COMPACT_ATOMS: atom_id res chain seq x y z
N MET A 1 -0.06 -0.50 -7.39
CA MET A 1 -1.45 -1.00 -7.45
C MET A 1 -1.78 -1.71 -6.14
N HIS A 2 -3.07 -1.84 -5.76
CA HIS A 2 -3.47 -2.51 -4.52
C HIS A 2 -3.19 -4.04 -4.64
N PRO A 3 -2.69 -4.72 -3.60
CA PRO A 3 -2.31 -6.14 -3.68
C PRO A 3 -3.48 -7.09 -3.96
N ASP A 4 -4.70 -6.72 -3.56
CA ASP A 4 -5.90 -7.54 -3.79
C ASP A 4 -6.39 -7.56 -5.26
N MET A 5 -5.75 -6.82 -6.17
CA MET A 5 -6.19 -6.66 -7.56
C MET A 5 -5.75 -7.82 -8.46
N GLY A 6 -6.22 -9.02 -8.12
CA GLY A 6 -6.01 -10.21 -8.94
C GLY A 6 -6.33 -9.94 -10.41
N ARG A 7 -5.54 -10.51 -11.32
CA ARG A 7 -5.64 -10.36 -12.78
C ARG A 7 -5.14 -9.03 -13.36
N PHE A 8 -4.88 -8.02 -12.53
CA PHE A 8 -4.25 -6.77 -12.95
C PHE A 8 -3.07 -6.43 -12.03
N PHE A 9 -1.97 -7.17 -12.20
CA PHE A 9 -0.72 -6.94 -11.47
C PHE A 9 0.09 -5.80 -12.09
N GLY A 10 -0.46 -4.59 -12.04
CA GLY A 10 0.28 -3.39 -12.45
C GLY A 10 1.49 -3.17 -11.54
N PRO A 11 2.65 -2.78 -12.09
CA PRO A 11 3.88 -2.72 -11.34
C PRO A 11 3.83 -1.59 -10.33
N ALA A 12 4.77 -1.64 -9.40
CA ALA A 12 4.94 -0.60 -8.42
C ALA A 12 6.32 0.03 -8.58
N TRP A 13 6.34 1.36 -8.52
CA TRP A 13 7.56 2.15 -8.59
C TRP A 13 7.83 2.75 -7.23
N GLN A 14 8.94 2.38 -6.61
CA GLN A 14 9.30 2.87 -5.30
C GLN A 14 10.80 3.13 -5.23
N MET A 15 11.15 4.21 -4.54
CA MET A 15 12.52 4.50 -4.14
C MET A 15 12.67 4.13 -2.66
N PRO A 16 13.80 3.53 -2.24
CA PRO A 16 14.08 3.35 -0.83
C PRO A 16 14.04 4.71 -0.10
N VAL A 17 13.26 4.75 0.97
CA VAL A 17 13.08 5.92 1.84
C VAL A 17 13.41 5.49 3.24
N GLY A 18 13.84 6.41 4.09
CA GLY A 18 14.03 6.09 5.50
C GLY A 18 15.28 6.65 6.15
N ALA A 19 15.97 7.56 5.46
CA ALA A 19 16.85 8.46 6.17
C ALA A 19 16.02 9.42 7.05
N ALA A 20 16.54 9.75 8.23
CA ALA A 20 15.98 10.78 9.10
C ALA A 20 16.15 12.19 8.53
N ASP A 21 17.10 12.38 7.62
CA ASP A 21 17.39 13.67 7.00
C ASP A 21 17.97 13.53 5.59
N ALA A 22 18.15 14.67 4.92
CA ALA A 22 18.68 14.76 3.57
C ALA A 22 20.13 14.27 3.45
N GLU A 23 20.87 14.23 4.56
CA GLU A 23 22.23 13.70 4.65
C GLU A 23 22.28 12.17 4.70
N GLY A 24 21.12 11.49 4.72
CA GLY A 24 21.05 10.03 4.63
C GLY A 24 21.20 9.31 5.97
N ARG A 25 21.15 10.03 7.11
CA ARG A 25 21.38 9.45 8.44
C ARG A 25 20.21 8.60 8.93
N GLU A 26 20.43 7.72 9.91
CA GLU A 26 19.41 6.92 10.62
C GLU A 26 18.51 6.01 9.73
N GLN A 27 19.07 5.45 8.66
CA GLN A 27 18.47 4.30 7.98
C GLN A 27 18.28 3.12 8.95
N ILE A 28 17.35 2.21 8.65
CA ILE A 28 17.21 1.00 9.47
C ILE A 28 18.46 0.13 9.27
N VAL A 29 19.21 -0.03 10.36
CA VAL A 29 20.41 -0.87 10.42
C VAL A 29 20.23 -1.90 11.52
N VAL A 30 20.50 -3.16 11.17
CA VAL A 30 20.52 -4.27 12.13
C VAL A 30 21.92 -4.86 12.19
N ILE A 31 22.44 -4.95 13.41
CA ILE A 31 23.72 -5.59 13.72
C ILE A 31 23.43 -6.85 14.53
N VAL A 32 24.00 -7.97 14.10
CA VAL A 32 23.83 -9.26 14.77
C VAL A 32 25.16 -9.88 15.19
N GLN A 33 25.14 -10.59 16.30
CA GLN A 33 26.22 -11.46 16.76
C GLN A 33 25.64 -12.77 17.29
N SER A 34 26.40 -13.86 17.21
CA SER A 34 26.04 -15.10 17.87
C SER A 34 25.98 -14.92 19.39
N ALA A 35 25.09 -15.66 20.02
CA ALA A 35 25.06 -15.86 21.45
C ALA A 35 25.08 -17.36 21.75
N ASP A 36 25.56 -17.72 22.93
CA ASP A 36 25.77 -19.11 23.31
C ASP A 36 24.89 -19.49 24.53
N ASN A 37 23.86 -18.68 24.80
CA ASN A 37 23.03 -18.78 25.99
C ASN A 37 21.57 -19.16 25.71
N GLY A 38 21.28 -19.65 24.49
CA GLY A 38 19.95 -20.11 24.08
C GLY A 38 18.90 -18.99 24.04
N LYS A 39 19.33 -17.74 23.93
CA LYS A 39 18.44 -16.57 23.97
C LYS A 39 18.58 -15.70 22.72
N LEU A 40 17.46 -15.10 22.35
CA LEU A 40 17.40 -14.00 21.39
C LEU A 40 17.37 -12.69 22.18
N HIS A 41 18.43 -11.90 22.10
CA HIS A 41 18.54 -10.58 22.72
C HIS A 41 18.26 -9.51 21.67
N LEU A 42 17.50 -8.48 22.03
CA LEU A 42 17.18 -7.37 21.16
C LEU A 42 17.37 -6.03 21.89
N TYR A 43 18.15 -5.15 21.26
CA TYR A 43 18.47 -3.83 21.78
C TYR A 43 18.16 -2.74 20.73
N PRO A 44 16.91 -2.26 20.65
CA PRO A 44 16.57 -1.11 19.83
C PRO A 44 17.18 0.17 20.42
N THR A 45 17.85 0.98 19.61
CA THR A 45 18.45 2.25 20.08
C THR A 45 17.38 3.24 20.51
N ASP A 46 16.26 3.26 19.79
CA ASP A 46 15.13 4.12 20.10
C ASP A 46 14.31 3.56 21.29
N PRO A 47 14.19 4.33 22.39
CA PRO A 47 13.45 3.91 23.58
C PRO A 47 12.00 3.49 23.34
N GLN A 48 11.31 4.02 22.32
CA GLN A 48 9.89 3.72 22.08
C GLN A 48 9.63 2.27 21.66
N PHE A 49 10.67 1.61 21.15
CA PHE A 49 10.64 0.23 20.66
C PHE A 49 11.28 -0.76 21.63
N ARG A 50 11.83 -0.28 22.76
CA ARG A 50 12.40 -1.14 23.79
C ARG A 50 11.29 -1.82 24.57
N GLU A 51 11.38 -3.14 24.66
CA GLU A 51 10.51 -3.93 25.52
C GLU A 51 11.02 -3.91 26.96
N ARG A 52 10.16 -4.29 27.90
CA ARG A 52 10.55 -4.41 29.32
C ARG A 52 11.66 -5.45 29.53
N LEU A 53 11.66 -6.51 28.72
CA LEU A 53 12.68 -7.54 28.70
C LEU A 53 13.47 -7.44 27.39
N ASN A 54 14.80 -7.42 27.48
CA ASN A 54 15.67 -7.33 26.31
C ASN A 54 16.01 -8.71 25.71
N SER A 55 15.41 -9.79 26.23
CA SER A 55 15.69 -11.14 25.73
C SER A 55 14.54 -12.10 25.94
N VAL A 56 14.36 -13.03 25.00
CA VAL A 56 13.43 -14.16 25.08
C VAL A 56 14.19 -15.48 24.91
N SER A 57 13.58 -16.58 25.36
CA SER A 57 14.12 -17.93 25.07
C SER A 57 14.02 -18.22 23.58
N ALA A 58 15.06 -18.83 23.02
CA ALA A 58 15.14 -19.12 21.59
C ALA A 58 14.96 -20.62 21.24
N ASP A 59 14.84 -21.46 22.26
CA ASP A 59 14.64 -22.91 22.21
C ASP A 59 13.17 -23.42 22.12
N PRO A 60 12.12 -22.65 22.49
CA PRO A 60 10.76 -23.18 22.43
C PRO A 60 10.35 -23.68 21.05
N GLU A 61 9.59 -24.78 21.00
CA GLU A 61 9.17 -25.45 19.77
C GLU A 61 8.41 -24.52 18.81
N TYR A 62 7.62 -23.59 19.34
CA TYR A 62 6.87 -22.63 18.54
C TYR A 62 7.76 -21.67 17.71
N MET A 63 9.08 -21.63 17.94
CA MET A 63 10.04 -20.85 17.15
C MET A 63 10.51 -21.57 15.88
N PHE A 64 10.23 -22.86 15.74
CA PHE A 64 10.76 -23.70 14.65
C PHE A 64 9.59 -24.21 13.78
N PRO A 65 9.47 -23.76 12.52
CA PRO A 65 8.42 -24.26 11.65
C PRO A 65 8.62 -25.75 11.34
N GLY A 66 7.52 -26.51 11.34
CA GLY A 66 7.48 -27.93 10.99
C GLY A 66 7.38 -28.18 9.48
N GLU A 67 7.52 -29.44 9.06
CA GLU A 67 7.44 -29.85 7.65
C GLU A 67 6.11 -29.50 6.97
N ASP A 68 5.05 -29.34 7.76
CA ASP A 68 3.72 -28.89 7.36
C ASP A 68 3.66 -27.44 6.87
N ILE A 69 4.70 -26.63 7.15
CA ILE A 69 4.79 -25.24 6.72
C ILE A 69 5.52 -25.19 5.36
N ALA A 70 4.74 -25.20 4.28
CA ALA A 70 5.24 -25.30 2.90
C ALA A 70 4.94 -24.06 2.03
N ASP A 71 4.04 -23.18 2.47
CA ASP A 71 3.59 -22.01 1.71
C ASP A 71 3.34 -20.80 2.64
N TRP A 72 2.91 -19.66 2.09
CA TRP A 72 2.64 -18.46 2.87
C TRP A 72 1.42 -18.58 3.79
N TYR A 73 0.42 -19.39 3.42
CA TYR A 73 -0.82 -19.53 4.19
C TYR A 73 -0.62 -20.42 5.43
N SER A 74 0.07 -21.54 5.26
CA SER A 74 0.53 -22.38 6.36
C SER A 74 1.48 -21.57 7.27
N PHE A 75 2.35 -20.74 6.69
CA PHE A 75 3.23 -19.86 7.47
C PHE A 75 2.48 -18.78 8.25
N GLU A 76 1.44 -18.14 7.69
CA GLU A 76 0.62 -17.13 8.39
C GLU A 76 0.11 -17.67 9.73
N GLY A 77 -0.44 -18.88 9.73
CA GLY A 77 -0.91 -19.55 10.94
C GLY A 77 0.21 -19.86 11.93
N PHE A 78 1.35 -20.37 11.46
CA PHE A 78 2.52 -20.64 12.31
C PHE A 78 3.10 -19.36 12.92
N GLY A 79 3.42 -18.38 12.08
CA GLY A 79 4.10 -17.15 12.48
C GLY A 79 3.27 -16.29 13.42
N THR A 80 1.94 -16.23 13.20
CA THR A 80 1.02 -15.52 14.10
C THR A 80 1.06 -16.13 15.50
N ARG A 81 0.95 -17.47 15.61
CA ARG A 81 1.05 -18.16 16.90
C ARG A 81 2.41 -17.95 17.56
N MET A 82 3.49 -17.99 16.79
CA MET A 82 4.84 -17.73 17.32
C MET A 82 4.95 -16.30 17.87
N ALA A 83 4.49 -15.29 17.11
CA ALA A 83 4.50 -13.90 17.52
C ALA A 83 3.63 -13.63 18.76
N GLU A 84 2.47 -14.27 18.88
CA GLU A 84 1.65 -14.23 20.09
C GLU A 84 2.41 -14.76 21.31
N ASN A 85 3.02 -15.94 21.21
CA ASN A 85 3.79 -16.55 22.30
C ASN A 85 4.99 -15.68 22.71
N LEU A 86 5.70 -15.09 21.74
CA LEU A 86 6.79 -14.15 21.98
C LEU A 86 6.31 -12.94 22.78
N LEU A 87 5.23 -12.29 22.34
CA LEU A 87 4.69 -11.10 23.01
C LEU A 87 4.13 -11.43 24.40
N LEU A 88 3.45 -12.56 24.58
CA LEU A 88 3.03 -13.03 25.91
C LEU A 88 4.23 -13.19 26.86
N SER A 89 5.34 -13.74 26.38
CA SER A 89 6.57 -13.87 27.18
C SER A 89 7.19 -12.51 27.59
N LEU A 90 6.88 -11.45 26.84
CA LEU A 90 7.30 -10.07 27.09
C LEU A 90 6.32 -9.30 28.00
N GLY A 91 5.19 -9.91 28.37
CA GLY A 91 4.18 -9.34 29.26
C GLY A 91 3.01 -8.63 28.56
N TYR A 92 2.75 -8.96 27.30
CA TYR A 92 1.53 -8.51 26.60
C TYR A 92 0.32 -9.34 27.04
N PHE A 93 -0.87 -8.84 26.72
CA PHE A 93 -2.16 -9.41 27.13
C PHE A 93 -2.94 -9.98 25.95
N SER A 94 -3.42 -11.20 26.09
CA SER A 94 -4.29 -11.85 25.09
C SER A 94 -5.70 -11.27 25.12
N ASP A 95 -6.40 -11.36 23.99
CA ASP A 95 -7.80 -10.89 23.90
C ASP A 95 -8.70 -11.59 24.93
N GLY A 96 -8.50 -12.90 25.15
CA GLY A 96 -9.25 -13.64 26.18
C GLY A 96 -9.01 -13.13 27.61
N GLU A 97 -7.78 -12.72 27.95
CA GLU A 97 -7.50 -12.11 29.25
C GLU A 97 -8.13 -10.72 29.37
N LEU A 98 -8.07 -9.91 28.30
CA LEU A 98 -8.69 -8.59 28.26
C LEU A 98 -10.21 -8.69 28.41
N ASP A 99 -10.84 -9.64 27.76
CA ASP A 99 -12.28 -9.89 27.86
C ASP A 99 -12.67 -10.35 29.27
N GLU A 100 -11.87 -11.21 29.90
CA GLU A 100 -12.09 -11.66 31.28
C GLU A 100 -11.91 -10.51 32.29
N ARG A 101 -10.92 -9.63 32.08
CA ARG A 101 -10.76 -8.42 32.90
C ARG A 101 -11.96 -7.48 32.73
N ALA A 102 -12.38 -7.23 31.49
CA ALA A 102 -13.54 -6.40 31.19
C ALA A 102 -14.82 -6.96 31.85
N ARG A 103 -15.05 -8.28 31.77
CA ARG A 103 -16.19 -8.95 32.43
C ARG A 103 -16.15 -8.83 33.95
N ARG A 104 -14.96 -8.82 34.56
CA ARG A 104 -14.77 -8.65 36.01
C ARG A 104 -14.78 -7.18 36.47
N GLY A 105 -14.80 -6.23 35.54
CA GLY A 105 -14.67 -4.81 35.84
C GLY A 105 -13.26 -4.39 36.27
N ASP A 106 -12.24 -5.22 35.98
CA ASP A 106 -10.85 -4.90 36.28
C ASP A 106 -10.31 -3.84 35.29
N PRO A 107 -9.37 -2.97 35.72
CA PRO A 107 -8.70 -2.04 34.82
C PRO A 107 -7.99 -2.77 33.67
N LEU A 108 -8.27 -2.33 32.44
CA LEU A 108 -7.57 -2.82 31.27
C LEU A 108 -6.17 -2.21 31.19
N PRO A 109 -5.15 -3.01 30.82
CA PRO A 109 -3.82 -2.48 30.54
C PRO A 109 -3.88 -1.52 29.34
N PRO A 110 -2.86 -0.65 29.14
CA PRO A 110 -2.78 0.21 27.96
C PRO A 110 -2.92 -0.59 26.66
N SER A 111 -3.62 -0.02 25.67
CA SER A 111 -3.88 -0.69 24.38
C SER A 111 -2.61 -1.03 23.60
N SER A 112 -1.49 -0.39 23.93
CA SER A 112 -0.15 -0.67 23.40
C SER A 112 0.47 -1.99 23.87
N LEU A 113 -0.16 -2.65 24.85
CA LEU A 113 0.21 -3.97 25.38
C LEU A 113 -0.79 -5.07 25.00
N TRP A 114 -1.77 -4.77 24.15
CA TRP A 114 -2.74 -5.75 23.67
C TRP A 114 -2.15 -6.47 22.45
N LEU A 115 -2.23 -7.82 22.43
CA LEU A 115 -1.68 -8.63 21.33
C LEU A 115 -2.20 -8.17 19.96
N ARG A 116 -3.52 -8.01 19.81
CA ARG A 116 -4.18 -7.60 18.56
C ARG A 116 -3.64 -6.29 17.96
N ASN A 117 -3.03 -5.43 18.78
CA ASN A 117 -2.47 -4.14 18.35
C ASN A 117 -0.95 -4.17 18.13
N SER A 118 -0.29 -5.29 18.49
CA SER A 118 1.16 -5.31 18.74
C SER A 118 1.92 -6.39 17.95
N MET A 119 1.25 -7.11 17.05
CA MET A 119 1.86 -8.19 16.24
C MET A 119 3.06 -7.76 15.40
N ARG A 120 3.20 -6.46 15.12
CA ARG A 120 4.32 -5.87 14.36
C ARG A 120 5.40 -5.21 15.24
N ARG A 121 5.51 -5.62 16.51
CA ARG A 121 6.60 -5.19 17.40
C ARG A 121 7.94 -5.82 16.98
N PRO A 122 9.08 -5.19 17.32
CA PRO A 122 10.40 -5.65 16.87
C PRO A 122 10.72 -7.13 17.12
N PHE A 123 10.38 -7.67 18.30
CA PHE A 123 10.60 -9.10 18.58
C PHE A 123 9.79 -10.02 17.67
N SER A 124 8.53 -9.68 17.38
CA SER A 124 7.68 -10.45 16.47
C SER A 124 8.20 -10.39 15.02
N LEU A 125 8.68 -9.23 14.58
CA LEU A 125 9.29 -9.06 13.25
C LEU A 125 10.58 -9.88 13.10
N ILE A 126 11.49 -9.77 14.07
CA ILE A 126 12.76 -10.52 14.07
C ILE A 126 12.53 -12.02 14.22
N GLY A 127 11.59 -12.43 15.07
CA GLY A 127 11.19 -13.83 15.21
C GLY A 127 10.71 -14.41 13.89
N ASN A 128 9.79 -13.73 13.21
CA ASN A 128 9.29 -14.13 11.89
C ASN A 128 10.38 -14.10 10.80
N ALA A 129 11.29 -13.14 10.84
CA ALA A 129 12.44 -13.08 9.94
C ALA A 129 13.34 -14.33 10.07
N LEU A 130 13.59 -14.79 11.29
CA LEU A 130 14.35 -16.01 11.58
C LEU A 130 13.56 -17.27 11.21
N ALA A 131 12.28 -17.35 11.60
CA ALA A 131 11.46 -18.52 11.34
C ALA A 131 11.26 -18.78 9.84
N SER A 132 11.06 -17.73 9.04
CA SER A 132 10.98 -17.88 7.59
C SER A 132 12.31 -18.36 6.98
N LEU A 133 13.48 -17.94 7.48
CA LEU A 133 14.74 -18.53 7.02
C LEU A 133 14.78 -20.05 7.30
N ARG A 134 14.26 -20.50 8.44
CA ARG A 134 14.25 -21.91 8.86
C ARG A 134 13.36 -22.82 7.99
N THR A 135 12.52 -22.27 7.12
CA THR A 135 11.73 -23.07 6.16
C THR A 135 12.60 -23.61 5.02
N LEU A 136 13.79 -23.03 4.80
CA LEU A 136 14.79 -23.59 3.89
C LEU A 136 15.41 -24.85 4.50
N ARG A 137 15.01 -26.02 4.00
CA ARG A 137 15.47 -27.34 4.51
C ARG A 137 16.27 -28.13 3.49
N ASP A 138 15.94 -27.97 2.22
CA ASP A 138 16.46 -28.82 1.16
C ASP A 138 17.69 -28.24 0.45
N GLY A 139 18.50 -29.16 -0.05
CA GLY A 139 19.71 -28.85 -0.82
C GLY A 139 20.80 -28.15 -0.01
N ALA A 140 21.87 -27.77 -0.70
CA ALA A 140 23.05 -27.19 -0.06
C ALA A 140 22.77 -25.88 0.69
N LEU A 141 21.75 -25.11 0.28
CA LEU A 141 21.34 -23.91 1.01
C LEU A 141 20.60 -24.28 2.31
N GLY A 142 19.65 -25.21 2.23
CA GLY A 142 18.93 -25.70 3.40
C GLY A 142 19.86 -26.29 4.45
N GLU A 143 20.84 -27.11 4.05
CA GLU A 143 21.85 -27.66 4.97
C GLU A 143 22.62 -26.56 5.71
N ARG A 144 23.06 -25.49 5.02
CA ARG A 144 23.74 -24.35 5.65
C ARG A 144 22.84 -23.64 6.64
N VAL A 145 21.59 -23.40 6.27
CA VAL A 145 20.59 -22.77 7.13
C VAL A 145 20.35 -23.62 8.39
N GLN A 146 20.08 -24.91 8.23
CA GLN A 146 19.77 -25.80 9.36
C GLN A 146 20.97 -25.98 10.30
N THR A 147 22.20 -25.93 9.78
CA THR A 147 23.42 -25.99 10.60
C THR A 147 23.48 -24.88 11.66
N TYR A 148 23.03 -23.66 11.33
CA TYR A 148 23.15 -22.50 12.23
C TYR A 148 21.84 -22.04 12.83
N LEU A 149 20.74 -22.19 12.10
CA LEU A 149 19.42 -21.68 12.48
C LEU A 149 18.42 -22.80 12.82
N GLY A 150 18.74 -24.05 12.49
CA GLY A 150 17.92 -25.21 12.83
C GLY A 150 17.87 -25.48 14.34
N ARG A 151 16.95 -26.36 14.75
CA ARG A 151 16.67 -26.66 16.17
C ARG A 151 17.93 -27.08 16.94
N ASP A 152 18.73 -27.95 16.34
CA ASP A 152 19.92 -28.51 17.00
C ASP A 152 21.15 -27.59 16.92
N GLY A 153 21.14 -26.62 15.98
CA GLY A 153 22.28 -25.75 15.71
C GLY A 153 22.18 -24.35 16.33
N PHE A 154 20.98 -23.87 16.63
CA PHE A 154 20.77 -22.48 17.03
C PHE A 154 21.11 -22.22 18.50
N THR A 155 22.19 -21.47 18.75
CA THR A 155 22.68 -21.17 20.11
C THR A 155 22.19 -19.84 20.70
N GLY A 156 21.52 -19.02 19.89
CA GLY A 156 21.03 -17.69 20.25
C GLY A 156 21.68 -16.56 19.44
N LEU A 157 21.13 -15.36 19.56
CA LEU A 157 21.61 -14.15 18.86
C LEU A 157 21.53 -12.93 19.76
N ARG A 158 22.48 -12.01 19.59
CA ARG A 158 22.38 -10.63 20.07
C ARG A 158 22.12 -9.72 18.89
N VAL A 159 21.02 -8.97 18.96
CA VAL A 159 20.58 -8.07 17.90
C VAL A 159 20.53 -6.65 18.44
N MET A 160 21.15 -5.73 17.72
CA MET A 160 20.99 -4.30 17.92
C MET A 160 20.33 -3.72 16.69
N SER A 161 19.30 -2.89 16.88
CA SER A 161 18.63 -2.20 15.77
C SER A 161 18.61 -0.70 16.00
N THR A 162 18.80 0.05 14.93
CA THR A 162 18.65 1.51 14.91
C THR A 162 17.91 1.92 13.64
N GLY A 163 17.27 3.08 13.66
CA GLY A 163 16.53 3.63 12.52
C GLY A 163 15.33 4.45 12.98
N ASN A 164 14.91 5.41 12.16
CA ASN A 164 13.87 6.38 12.50
C ASN A 164 12.75 6.44 11.43
N LEU A 165 12.59 5.33 10.72
CA LEU A 165 11.61 5.18 9.65
C LEU A 165 10.18 5.34 10.21
N PRO A 166 9.37 6.30 9.72
CA PRO A 166 8.06 6.61 10.28
C PRO A 166 7.09 5.41 10.30
N ARG A 167 6.17 5.41 11.27
CA ARG A 167 5.11 4.39 11.37
C ARG A 167 3.95 4.71 10.42
N GLY A 168 3.21 3.69 10.01
CA GLY A 168 1.90 3.85 9.39
C GLY A 168 1.84 3.68 7.87
N GLY A 169 2.74 2.92 7.26
CA GLY A 169 2.69 2.61 5.81
C GLY A 169 3.90 3.08 5.01
N PHE A 170 5.05 3.25 5.67
CA PHE A 170 6.33 3.62 5.07
C PHE A 170 7.34 2.45 5.10
N SER A 171 6.86 1.20 5.02
CA SER A 171 7.74 0.02 4.91
C SER A 171 8.64 -0.30 6.12
N SER A 172 8.43 0.34 7.28
CA SER A 172 9.31 0.17 8.46
C SER A 172 9.35 -1.27 9.01
N SER A 173 8.25 -2.04 8.92
CA SER A 173 8.25 -3.47 9.30
C SER A 173 9.08 -4.32 8.35
N SER A 174 8.95 -4.05 7.04
CA SER A 174 9.66 -4.75 5.98
C SER A 174 11.16 -4.49 6.06
N ALA A 175 11.54 -3.23 6.29
CA ALA A 175 12.92 -2.82 6.45
C ALA A 175 13.59 -3.49 7.67
N VAL A 176 12.94 -3.57 8.84
CA VAL A 176 13.48 -4.34 10.00
C VAL A 176 13.62 -5.83 9.66
N THR A 177 12.62 -6.41 9.00
CA THR A 177 12.60 -7.83 8.62
C THR A 177 13.75 -8.17 7.68
N LEU A 178 13.98 -7.36 6.64
CA LEU A 178 15.07 -7.55 5.69
C LEU A 178 16.43 -7.23 6.28
N ALA A 179 16.58 -6.15 7.05
CA ALA A 179 17.84 -5.84 7.71
C ALA A 179 18.28 -7.01 8.61
N MET A 180 17.34 -7.63 9.34
CA MET A 180 17.61 -8.84 10.12
C MET A 180 18.07 -10.02 9.25
N LYS A 181 17.39 -10.27 8.12
CA LYS A 181 17.76 -11.36 7.20
C LYS A 181 19.12 -11.14 6.57
N ASN A 182 19.40 -9.93 6.08
CA ASN A 182 20.70 -9.54 5.52
C ASN A 182 21.80 -9.70 6.58
N ALA A 183 21.53 -9.31 7.82
CA ALA A 183 22.50 -9.44 8.91
C ALA A 183 22.78 -10.92 9.24
N VAL A 184 21.76 -11.79 9.23
CA VAL A 184 21.91 -13.24 9.46
C VAL A 184 22.60 -13.94 8.29
N ASP A 185 22.23 -13.62 7.05
CA ASP A 185 22.89 -14.12 5.84
C ASP A 185 24.37 -13.75 5.85
N ALA A 186 24.71 -12.52 6.22
CA ALA A 186 26.09 -12.07 6.38
C ALA A 186 26.83 -12.76 7.54
N LEU A 187 26.17 -12.92 8.70
CA LEU A 187 26.76 -13.54 9.89
C LEU A 187 27.23 -14.97 9.61
N TYR A 188 26.37 -15.77 8.98
CA TYR A 188 26.63 -17.18 8.71
C TYR A 188 27.10 -17.48 7.28
N SER A 189 27.21 -16.44 6.44
CA SER A 189 27.60 -16.57 5.03
C SER A 189 26.71 -17.57 4.29
N LEU A 190 25.39 -17.47 4.46
CA LEU A 190 24.43 -18.43 3.90
C LEU A 190 24.35 -18.32 2.37
N LYS A 191 24.64 -17.14 1.81
CA LYS A 191 24.63 -16.82 0.37
C LYS A 191 23.24 -17.01 -0.23
N ILE A 192 22.23 -16.47 0.43
CA ILE A 192 20.85 -16.49 -0.06
C ILE A 192 20.73 -15.50 -1.21
N ALA A 193 20.09 -15.90 -2.31
CA ALA A 193 19.86 -15.01 -3.45
C ALA A 193 18.89 -13.88 -3.07
N PRO A 194 19.04 -12.64 -3.60
CA PRO A 194 18.22 -11.50 -3.20
C PRO A 194 16.71 -11.68 -3.42
N ASP A 195 16.32 -12.30 -4.53
CA ASP A 195 14.94 -12.67 -4.86
C ASP A 195 14.35 -13.64 -3.83
N LEU A 196 15.12 -14.66 -3.44
CA LEU A 196 14.71 -15.57 -2.38
C LEU A 196 14.60 -14.87 -1.02
N LEU A 197 15.46 -13.88 -0.71
CA LEU A 197 15.33 -13.07 0.51
C LEU A 197 14.04 -12.26 0.52
N VAL A 198 13.64 -11.67 -0.61
CA VAL A 198 12.36 -10.97 -0.76
C VAL A 198 11.19 -11.93 -0.49
N ASN A 199 11.18 -13.10 -1.14
CA ASN A 199 10.14 -14.12 -0.93
C ASN A 199 10.03 -14.57 0.54
N LEU A 200 11.17 -14.79 1.21
CA LEU A 200 11.20 -15.14 2.63
C LEU A 200 10.81 -13.98 3.55
N ALA A 201 10.98 -12.72 3.11
CA ALA A 201 10.53 -11.54 3.84
C ALA A 201 9.03 -11.33 3.71
N CYS A 202 8.45 -11.54 2.52
CA CYS A 202 7.00 -11.59 2.33
C CYS A 202 6.37 -12.67 3.22
N GLN A 203 6.95 -13.88 3.22
CA GLN A 203 6.52 -14.97 4.11
C GLN A 203 6.58 -14.53 5.58
N ALA A 204 7.65 -13.87 6.03
CA ALA A 204 7.79 -13.40 7.41
C ALA A 204 6.68 -12.43 7.82
N GLU A 205 6.28 -11.50 6.95
CA GLU A 205 5.23 -10.52 7.28
C GLU A 205 3.84 -11.15 7.41
N TYR A 206 3.55 -12.22 6.66
CA TYR A 206 2.32 -13.02 6.84
C TYR A 206 2.24 -13.57 8.27
N GLY A 207 3.38 -13.91 8.88
CA GLY A 207 3.48 -14.31 10.28
C GLY A 207 3.14 -13.21 11.31
N THR A 208 2.80 -12.00 10.87
CA THR A 208 2.26 -10.92 11.72
C THR A 208 0.75 -10.71 11.58
N GLY A 209 0.08 -11.55 10.78
CA GLY A 209 -1.32 -11.40 10.41
C GLY A 209 -1.57 -10.35 9.31
N VAL A 210 -0.51 -9.88 8.65
CA VAL A 210 -0.60 -8.91 7.54
C VAL A 210 -0.22 -9.61 6.24
N ARG A 211 -1.15 -9.63 5.30
CA ARG A 211 -0.90 -10.07 3.92
C ARG A 211 -0.36 -8.90 3.11
N ALA A 212 0.92 -8.60 3.29
CA ALA A 212 1.59 -7.56 2.53
C ALA A 212 1.89 -8.05 1.11
N GLY A 213 1.92 -7.12 0.15
CA GLY A 213 2.59 -7.35 -1.13
C GLY A 213 4.11 -7.43 -0.94
N SER A 214 4.84 -7.55 -2.05
CA SER A 214 6.31 -7.64 -2.06
C SER A 214 7.04 -6.32 -2.28
N LEU A 215 6.30 -5.26 -2.58
CA LEU A 215 6.84 -3.98 -3.02
C LEU A 215 7.86 -3.42 -2.02
N ASP A 216 7.47 -3.36 -0.76
CA ASP A 216 8.27 -2.83 0.33
C ASP A 216 9.57 -3.65 0.48
N GLN A 217 9.44 -4.98 0.51
CA GLN A 217 10.57 -5.90 0.69
C GLN A 217 11.51 -5.86 -0.53
N ALA A 218 10.95 -5.88 -1.74
CA ALA A 218 11.72 -5.84 -2.97
C ALA A 218 12.48 -4.51 -3.11
N THR A 219 11.86 -3.40 -2.74
CA THR A 219 12.52 -2.08 -2.74
C THR A 219 13.62 -2.00 -1.69
N GLU A 220 13.37 -2.48 -0.48
CA GLU A 220 14.38 -2.48 0.59
C GLU A 220 15.56 -3.40 0.28
N GLN A 221 15.35 -4.49 -0.47
CA GLN A 221 16.42 -5.44 -0.81
C GLN A 221 17.17 -5.08 -2.10
N MET A 222 16.46 -4.63 -3.13
CA MET A 222 17.00 -4.46 -4.49
C MET A 222 17.08 -3.00 -4.93
N GLY A 223 16.44 -2.09 -4.20
CA GLY A 223 16.39 -0.67 -4.53
C GLY A 223 17.72 0.04 -4.30
N ARG A 224 17.84 1.22 -4.91
CA ARG A 224 19.05 2.06 -4.83
C ARG A 224 18.68 3.48 -4.43
N ALA A 225 19.52 4.11 -3.62
CA ALA A 225 19.31 5.50 -3.21
C ALA A 225 19.21 6.43 -4.43
N GLY A 226 18.22 7.32 -4.42
CA GLY A 226 17.96 8.28 -5.51
C GLY A 226 17.40 7.66 -6.80
N GLN A 227 17.19 6.34 -6.84
CA GLN A 227 16.60 5.65 -7.98
C GLN A 227 15.29 4.98 -7.57
N GLY A 228 14.26 5.18 -8.39
CA GLY A 228 13.01 4.47 -8.24
C GLY A 228 13.11 3.15 -8.99
N THR A 229 12.88 2.05 -8.30
CA THR A 229 12.89 0.70 -8.86
C THR A 229 11.45 0.33 -9.22
N LEU A 230 11.23 -0.01 -10.49
CA LEU A 230 9.96 -0.49 -10.99
C LEU A 230 9.93 -2.02 -10.87
N ILE A 231 9.02 -2.53 -10.06
CA ILE A 231 8.97 -3.92 -9.62
C ILE A 231 7.64 -4.52 -10.05
N SER A 232 7.69 -5.74 -10.61
CA SER A 232 6.49 -6.50 -10.91
C SER A 232 5.74 -6.80 -9.62
N SER A 233 4.44 -6.54 -9.59
CA SER A 233 3.59 -6.92 -8.45
C SER A 233 3.00 -8.32 -8.60
N ASN A 234 3.29 -9.01 -9.72
CA ASN A 234 2.79 -10.34 -9.99
C ASN A 234 3.57 -11.37 -9.16
N PRO A 235 2.93 -12.10 -8.23
CA PRO A 235 3.60 -13.14 -7.46
C PRO A 235 4.18 -14.26 -8.33
N ARG A 236 3.68 -14.41 -9.57
CA ARG A 236 4.18 -15.42 -10.54
C ARG A 236 5.47 -15.03 -11.24
N GLU A 237 5.92 -13.78 -11.10
CA GLU A 237 7.13 -13.26 -11.72
C GLU A 237 8.28 -13.07 -10.70
N ASP A 238 8.17 -13.67 -9.52
CA ASP A 238 9.14 -13.55 -8.42
C ASP A 238 9.52 -12.08 -8.13
N TYR A 239 8.56 -11.17 -8.36
CA TYR A 239 8.72 -9.74 -8.17
C TYR A 239 9.94 -9.16 -8.88
N ARG A 240 10.18 -9.60 -10.12
CA ARG A 240 11.31 -9.12 -10.91
C ARG A 240 11.35 -7.60 -11.00
N VAL A 241 12.56 -7.07 -11.10
CA VAL A 241 12.79 -5.67 -11.49
C VAL A 241 12.50 -5.53 -12.98
N ILE A 242 11.56 -4.65 -13.31
CA ILE A 242 11.18 -4.31 -14.68
C ILE A 242 12.09 -3.21 -15.22
N GLY A 243 12.43 -2.23 -14.39
CA GLY A 243 13.27 -1.10 -14.78
C GLY A 243 13.71 -0.26 -13.58
N VAL A 244 14.68 0.62 -13.82
CA VAL A 244 15.18 1.57 -12.82
C VAL A 244 15.17 2.96 -13.45
N TYR A 245 14.53 3.90 -12.77
CA TYR A 245 14.28 5.24 -13.28
C TYR A 245 14.70 6.30 -12.25
N PRO A 246 15.16 7.47 -12.68
CA PRO A 246 15.50 8.55 -11.75
C PRO A 246 14.24 9.07 -11.05
N VAL A 247 14.36 9.38 -9.75
CA VAL A 247 13.34 10.16 -9.04
C VAL A 247 13.79 11.61 -9.02
N PRO A 248 12.98 12.58 -9.49
CA PRO A 248 13.33 14.01 -9.52
C PRO A 248 13.23 14.63 -8.11
N SER A 249 13.89 14.03 -7.14
CA SER A 249 13.86 14.38 -5.71
C SER A 249 14.66 15.65 -5.39
N ASP A 250 15.42 16.18 -6.34
CA ASP A 250 16.07 17.48 -6.26
C ASP A 250 15.05 18.64 -6.42
N ARG A 251 14.06 18.46 -7.31
CA ARG A 251 13.02 19.46 -7.61
C ARG A 251 11.71 19.20 -6.90
N PHE A 252 11.27 17.96 -6.78
CA PHE A 252 9.97 17.66 -6.19
C PHE A 252 10.13 17.08 -4.80
N ARG A 253 9.43 17.69 -3.84
CA ARG A 253 9.34 17.19 -2.46
C ARG A 253 7.96 16.63 -2.21
N VAL A 254 7.90 15.52 -1.49
CA VAL A 254 6.63 14.90 -1.06
C VAL A 254 6.55 15.01 0.45
N ILE A 255 5.48 15.63 0.93
CA ILE A 255 5.10 15.60 2.35
C ILE A 255 3.85 14.74 2.50
N PHE A 256 3.67 14.14 3.67
CA PHE A 256 2.54 13.28 3.96
C PHE A 256 1.74 13.86 5.13
N PRO A 257 0.77 14.75 4.87
CA PRO A 257 -0.08 15.30 5.93
C PRO A 257 -1.03 14.22 6.45
N TYR A 258 -1.09 14.07 7.78
CA TYR A 258 -2.11 13.25 8.42
C TYR A 258 -3.49 13.90 8.33
N THR A 259 -4.53 13.09 8.39
CA THR A 259 -5.93 13.45 8.20
C THR A 259 -6.79 12.71 9.22
N ILE A 260 -7.71 11.90 8.74
CA ILE A 260 -8.74 11.22 9.50
C ILE A 260 -8.53 9.72 9.39
N ASP A 261 -9.03 8.98 10.39
CA ASP A 261 -9.11 7.52 10.32
C ASP A 261 -10.01 7.12 9.13
N ARG A 262 -9.40 6.52 8.11
CA ARG A 262 -10.10 6.22 6.85
C ARG A 262 -11.16 5.14 7.00
N ASP A 263 -11.01 4.24 7.97
CA ASP A 263 -11.94 3.14 8.17
C ASP A 263 -13.11 3.55 9.07
N ARG A 264 -12.89 4.48 10.00
CA ARG A 264 -13.89 4.85 11.02
C ARG A 264 -14.56 6.20 10.78
N GLU A 265 -13.82 7.15 10.24
CA GLU A 265 -14.25 8.56 10.18
C GLU A 265 -14.52 9.04 8.76
N ALA A 266 -13.98 8.38 7.71
CA ALA A 266 -14.10 8.83 6.32
C ALA A 266 -15.53 9.15 5.86
N TRP A 267 -16.53 8.40 6.32
CA TRP A 267 -17.92 8.63 5.94
C TRP A 267 -18.42 10.03 6.32
N LYS A 268 -18.01 10.56 7.47
CA LYS A 268 -18.38 11.91 7.93
C LYS A 268 -17.81 12.99 7.00
N TRP A 269 -16.66 12.73 6.41
CA TRP A 269 -15.87 13.66 5.60
C TRP A 269 -16.00 13.41 4.09
N SER A 270 -16.98 12.60 3.68
CA SER A 270 -17.14 12.11 2.32
C SER A 270 -18.11 12.92 1.45
N ALA A 271 -18.73 13.95 2.01
CA ALA A 271 -19.84 14.67 1.38
C ALA A 271 -21.00 13.74 0.95
N GLY A 272 -21.28 12.72 1.77
CA GLY A 272 -22.33 11.74 1.51
C GLY A 272 -21.97 10.70 0.45
N ALA A 273 -20.71 10.58 0.04
CA ALA A 273 -20.28 9.50 -0.86
C ALA A 273 -20.20 8.13 -0.16
N TYR A 274 -20.00 8.13 1.17
CA TYR A 274 -19.98 6.91 1.98
C TYR A 274 -20.97 6.96 3.13
N ALA A 275 -21.58 5.81 3.42
CA ALA A 275 -22.39 5.62 4.62
C ALA A 275 -21.55 5.26 5.85
N GLY A 276 -22.07 5.59 7.03
CA GLY A 276 -21.51 5.17 8.32
C GLY A 276 -21.84 3.72 8.67
N SER A 277 -22.89 3.16 8.06
CA SER A 277 -23.32 1.78 8.29
C SER A 277 -23.84 1.10 7.01
N PRO A 278 -23.87 -0.25 6.94
CA PRO A 278 -24.34 -0.97 5.76
C PRO A 278 -25.86 -0.86 5.51
N ASN A 279 -26.61 -0.28 6.45
CA ASN A 279 -28.08 -0.20 6.38
C ASN A 279 -28.59 1.06 5.66
N GLU A 280 -27.71 2.02 5.37
CA GLU A 280 -28.03 3.25 4.65
C GLU A 280 -28.07 2.99 3.12
N PRO A 281 -28.50 3.92 2.25
CA PRO A 281 -28.49 3.70 0.80
C PRO A 281 -27.08 3.66 0.18
N GLU A 282 -26.19 4.56 0.59
CA GLU A 282 -24.84 4.72 0.05
C GLU A 282 -23.88 3.63 0.55
N PRO A 283 -22.90 3.18 -0.25
CA PRO A 283 -21.97 2.14 0.19
C PRO A 283 -21.05 2.62 1.32
N THR A 284 -20.66 1.71 2.20
CA THR A 284 -19.57 1.97 3.15
C THR A 284 -18.20 1.93 2.44
N THR A 285 -17.18 2.54 3.04
CA THR A 285 -15.79 2.48 2.54
C THR A 285 -15.29 1.04 2.39
N SER A 286 -15.65 0.17 3.33
CA SER A 286 -15.30 -1.25 3.32
C SER A 286 -15.94 -2.03 2.18
N GLU A 287 -17.19 -1.72 1.83
CA GLU A 287 -17.87 -2.35 0.68
C GLU A 287 -17.21 -1.93 -0.63
N LEU A 288 -16.92 -0.64 -0.81
CA LEU A 288 -16.24 -0.16 -2.02
C LEU A 288 -14.82 -0.71 -2.14
N ARG A 289 -14.06 -0.80 -1.06
CA ARG A 289 -12.73 -1.45 -1.06
C ARG A 289 -12.81 -2.92 -1.50
N LYS A 290 -13.79 -3.67 -0.99
CA LYS A 290 -13.99 -5.08 -1.40
C LYS A 290 -14.41 -5.21 -2.85
N LEU A 291 -15.31 -4.35 -3.33
CA LEU A 291 -15.78 -4.36 -4.70
C LEU A 291 -14.63 -4.05 -5.68
N THR A 292 -13.89 -2.97 -5.42
CA THR A 292 -12.79 -2.50 -6.27
C THR A 292 -11.62 -3.50 -6.30
N GLY A 293 -11.33 -4.19 -5.20
CA GLY A 293 -10.37 -5.30 -5.17
C GLY A 293 -10.76 -6.48 -6.06
N LYS A 294 -12.04 -6.64 -6.40
CA LYS A 294 -12.55 -7.77 -7.21
C LYS A 294 -12.86 -7.42 -8.66
N ALA A 295 -12.75 -6.14 -9.02
CA ALA A 295 -13.20 -5.64 -10.31
C ALA A 295 -12.44 -6.29 -11.48
N ALA A 296 -11.13 -6.45 -11.38
CA ALA A 296 -10.30 -7.05 -12.42
C ALA A 296 -10.65 -8.55 -12.63
N GLU A 297 -10.85 -9.31 -11.56
CA GLU A 297 -11.28 -10.72 -11.67
C GLU A 297 -12.68 -10.84 -12.31
N LEU A 298 -13.63 -9.99 -11.90
CA LEU A 298 -14.96 -9.94 -12.52
C LEU A 298 -14.87 -9.64 -14.02
N VAL A 299 -14.07 -8.65 -14.41
CA VAL A 299 -13.86 -8.31 -15.82
C VAL A 299 -13.15 -9.42 -16.59
N ALA A 300 -12.15 -10.10 -15.98
CA ALA A 300 -11.47 -11.24 -16.59
C ALA A 300 -12.45 -12.36 -16.96
N ILE A 301 -13.40 -12.68 -16.07
CA ILE A 301 -14.43 -13.69 -16.35
C ILE A 301 -15.38 -13.22 -17.45
N LEU A 302 -15.87 -11.98 -17.36
CA LEU A 302 -16.82 -11.40 -18.34
C LEU A 302 -16.24 -11.29 -19.75
N THR A 303 -14.92 -11.09 -19.86
CA THR A 303 -14.20 -10.97 -21.14
C THR A 303 -13.50 -12.27 -21.55
N ARG A 304 -13.66 -13.34 -20.76
CA ARG A 304 -13.04 -14.65 -20.95
C ARG A 304 -11.50 -14.59 -21.09
N LEU A 305 -10.85 -13.76 -20.29
CA LEU A 305 -9.40 -13.76 -20.16
C LEU A 305 -8.93 -15.12 -19.56
N PRO A 306 -8.09 -15.91 -20.27
CA PRO A 306 -7.63 -17.23 -19.81
C PRO A 306 -7.02 -17.18 -18.41
N VAL A 307 -7.27 -18.18 -17.57
CA VAL A 307 -6.90 -18.19 -16.12
C VAL A 307 -5.39 -18.01 -15.88
N GLU A 308 -4.56 -18.35 -16.84
CA GLU A 308 -3.11 -18.19 -16.83
C GLU A 308 -2.65 -16.78 -17.24
N ALA A 309 -3.48 -15.99 -17.92
CA ALA A 309 -3.13 -14.66 -18.46
C ALA A 309 -3.61 -13.52 -17.56
N ASP A 310 -2.86 -12.42 -17.47
CA ASP A 310 -3.27 -11.20 -16.76
C ASP A 310 -3.35 -10.01 -17.73
N PHE A 311 -4.01 -8.92 -17.32
CA PHE A 311 -4.21 -7.76 -18.18
C PHE A 311 -2.95 -6.90 -18.40
N PHE A 312 -2.06 -6.79 -17.40
CA PHE A 312 -0.88 -5.92 -17.47
C PHE A 312 0.22 -6.41 -18.44
N PRO A 313 0.59 -7.71 -18.50
CA PRO A 313 1.63 -8.18 -19.42
C PRO A 313 1.41 -7.80 -20.88
N ALA A 314 0.15 -7.66 -21.32
CA ALA A 314 -0.19 -7.26 -22.69
C ALA A 314 0.23 -5.82 -23.05
N ILE A 315 0.44 -4.95 -22.07
CA ILE A 315 0.78 -3.54 -22.27
C ILE A 315 2.16 -3.16 -21.75
N GLU A 316 2.83 -4.08 -21.05
CA GLU A 316 4.07 -3.78 -20.33
C GLU A 316 5.18 -3.30 -21.27
N ALA A 317 5.44 -4.03 -22.36
CA ALA A 317 6.61 -3.78 -23.21
C ALA A 317 6.59 -2.36 -23.83
N GLU A 318 5.42 -1.88 -24.25
CA GLU A 318 5.25 -0.53 -24.79
C GLU A 318 5.45 0.54 -23.70
N LEU A 319 4.82 0.34 -22.55
CA LEU A 319 4.92 1.27 -21.43
C LEU A 319 6.33 1.39 -20.88
N VAL A 320 7.07 0.28 -20.75
CA VAL A 320 8.48 0.28 -20.32
C VAL A 320 9.39 0.98 -21.33
N LYS A 321 9.05 0.87 -22.62
CA LYS A 321 9.86 1.44 -23.70
C LYS A 321 9.73 2.97 -23.78
N SER A 322 8.51 3.50 -23.70
CA SER A 322 8.24 4.92 -23.99
C SER A 322 7.26 5.60 -23.05
N GLY A 323 6.65 4.89 -22.11
CA GLY A 323 5.57 5.42 -21.28
C GLY A 323 4.25 5.64 -22.01
N GLU A 324 4.15 5.17 -23.25
CA GLU A 324 3.01 5.40 -24.14
C GLU A 324 2.55 4.09 -24.78
N LEU A 325 1.27 4.05 -25.15
CA LEU A 325 0.65 2.92 -25.84
C LEU A 325 0.42 3.25 -27.31
N GLU A 326 0.77 2.31 -28.17
CA GLU A 326 0.52 2.37 -29.60
C GLU A 326 -0.99 2.36 -29.90
N HIS A 327 -1.35 2.71 -31.14
CA HIS A 327 -2.77 2.82 -31.51
C HIS A 327 -3.51 1.49 -31.40
N ASP A 328 -2.91 0.40 -31.86
CA ASP A 328 -3.53 -0.93 -31.88
C ASP A 328 -3.75 -1.48 -30.47
N THR A 329 -2.78 -1.28 -29.58
CA THR A 329 -2.88 -1.64 -28.16
C THR A 329 -3.98 -0.82 -27.47
N ARG A 330 -4.08 0.49 -27.73
CA ARG A 330 -5.20 1.30 -27.24
C ARG A 330 -6.55 0.81 -27.77
N ARG A 331 -6.64 0.43 -29.04
CA ARG A 331 -7.86 -0.12 -29.63
C ARG A 331 -8.29 -1.40 -28.92
N THR A 332 -7.36 -2.33 -28.69
CA THR A 332 -7.65 -3.57 -27.95
C THR A 332 -8.18 -3.29 -26.54
N ILE A 333 -7.61 -2.31 -25.84
CA ILE A 333 -8.10 -1.91 -24.51
C ILE A 333 -9.51 -1.29 -24.60
N CYS A 334 -9.76 -0.41 -25.57
CA CYS A 334 -11.10 0.17 -25.77
C CYS A 334 -12.14 -0.90 -26.11
N ASP A 335 -11.80 -1.87 -26.96
CA ASP A 335 -12.69 -2.97 -27.34
C ASP A 335 -12.98 -3.91 -26.16
N LEU A 336 -12.01 -4.09 -25.25
CA LEU A 336 -12.20 -4.79 -23.99
C LEU A 336 -13.13 -4.00 -23.06
N LEU A 337 -12.91 -2.69 -22.88
CA LEU A 337 -13.76 -1.85 -22.05
C LEU A 337 -15.22 -1.79 -22.56
N LEU A 338 -15.42 -1.84 -23.89
CA LEU A 338 -16.75 -1.89 -24.51
C LEU A 338 -17.53 -3.18 -24.18
N GLN A 339 -16.84 -4.30 -23.93
CA GLN A 339 -17.47 -5.57 -23.52
C GLN A 339 -18.00 -5.51 -22.08
N VAL A 340 -17.43 -4.62 -21.26
CA VAL A 340 -17.86 -4.40 -19.88
C VAL A 340 -18.98 -3.35 -19.89
N PRO A 341 -20.15 -3.60 -19.27
CA PRO A 341 -21.18 -2.57 -19.15
C PRO A 341 -20.68 -1.35 -18.38
N LEU A 342 -21.13 -0.14 -18.76
CA LEU A 342 -20.91 1.07 -17.94
C LEU A 342 -21.37 0.85 -16.50
N ARG A 343 -22.53 0.20 -16.37
CA ARG A 343 -23.16 -0.15 -15.11
C ARG A 343 -23.87 -1.48 -15.24
N ILE A 344 -23.78 -2.33 -14.22
CA ILE A 344 -24.48 -3.61 -14.16
C ILE A 344 -25.04 -3.82 -12.75
N THR A 345 -26.26 -4.33 -12.62
CA THR A 345 -26.80 -4.71 -11.31
C THR A 345 -26.09 -5.97 -10.81
N ARG A 346 -26.05 -6.17 -9.50
CA ARG A 346 -25.48 -7.36 -8.87
C ARG A 346 -26.18 -8.64 -9.33
N GLU A 347 -27.49 -8.57 -9.59
CA GLU A 347 -28.26 -9.71 -10.12
C GLU A 347 -27.86 -10.03 -11.57
N ALA A 348 -27.84 -9.03 -12.47
CA ALA A 348 -27.41 -9.24 -13.85
C ALA A 348 -25.93 -9.66 -13.93
N LEU A 349 -25.09 -9.18 -13.03
CA LEU A 349 -23.70 -9.63 -12.92
C LEU A 349 -23.63 -11.11 -12.53
N ARG A 350 -24.44 -11.57 -11.58
CA ARG A 350 -24.54 -12.99 -11.21
C ARG A 350 -24.98 -13.85 -12.40
N GLU A 351 -25.97 -13.40 -13.16
CA GLU A 351 -26.44 -14.09 -14.36
C GLU A 351 -25.31 -14.23 -15.40
N ARG A 352 -24.59 -13.15 -15.70
CA ARG A 352 -23.44 -13.20 -16.62
C ARG A 352 -22.31 -14.10 -16.15
N LEU A 353 -22.01 -14.11 -14.84
CA LEU A 353 -21.04 -15.06 -14.30
C LEU A 353 -21.51 -16.50 -14.53
N SER A 354 -22.79 -16.79 -14.29
CA SER A 354 -23.38 -18.12 -14.53
C SER A 354 -23.24 -18.56 -16.00
N GLU A 355 -23.43 -17.65 -16.96
CA GLU A 355 -23.21 -17.91 -18.40
C GLU A 355 -21.76 -18.30 -18.74
N HIS A 356 -20.80 -17.92 -17.90
CA HIS A 356 -19.37 -18.23 -18.06
C HIS A 356 -18.87 -19.37 -17.16
N ARG A 357 -19.75 -19.94 -16.32
CA ARG A 357 -19.40 -20.99 -15.35
C ARG A 357 -18.70 -22.18 -15.99
N GLN A 358 -19.26 -22.73 -17.08
CA GLN A 358 -18.68 -23.90 -17.73
C GLN A 358 -17.29 -23.61 -18.27
N TRP A 359 -17.13 -22.47 -18.96
CA TRP A 359 -15.84 -22.05 -19.50
C TRP A 359 -14.79 -21.91 -18.39
N TYR A 360 -15.13 -21.26 -17.28
CA TYR A 360 -14.19 -21.07 -16.17
C TYR A 360 -13.82 -22.39 -15.48
N ALA A 361 -14.78 -23.31 -15.31
CA ALA A 361 -14.52 -24.64 -14.77
C ALA A 361 -13.59 -25.45 -15.68
N ASP A 362 -13.78 -25.39 -17.00
CA ASP A 362 -12.91 -26.06 -17.98
C ASP A 362 -11.48 -25.49 -17.95
N GLN A 363 -11.34 -24.16 -17.81
CA GLN A 363 -10.04 -23.50 -17.65
C GLN A 363 -9.33 -23.92 -16.37
N LEU A 364 -10.03 -23.93 -15.22
CA LEU A 364 -9.48 -24.40 -13.95
C LEU A 364 -9.07 -25.87 -13.98
N ALA A 365 -9.89 -26.74 -14.60
CA ALA A 365 -9.58 -28.15 -14.75
C ALA A 365 -8.29 -28.36 -15.56
N ALA A 366 -8.13 -27.62 -16.66
CA ALA A 366 -6.94 -27.69 -17.49
C ALA A 366 -5.69 -27.18 -16.77
N GLU A 367 -5.76 -25.98 -16.17
CA GLU A 367 -4.60 -25.33 -15.56
C GLU A 367 -4.14 -26.03 -14.27
N ARG A 368 -5.08 -26.40 -13.40
CA ARG A 368 -4.78 -27.02 -12.11
C ARG A 368 -4.78 -28.55 -12.15
N LYS A 369 -5.00 -29.15 -13.32
CA LYS A 369 -5.10 -30.61 -13.53
C LYS A 369 -6.12 -31.27 -12.57
N LEU A 370 -7.25 -30.60 -12.37
CA LEU A 370 -8.35 -31.06 -11.52
C LEU A 370 -9.35 -31.89 -12.33
N ASP A 371 -10.07 -32.78 -11.66
CA ASP A 371 -11.27 -33.36 -12.26
C ASP A 371 -12.38 -32.30 -12.39
N LEU A 372 -13.33 -32.53 -13.29
CA LEU A 372 -14.36 -31.55 -13.64
C LEU A 372 -15.32 -31.25 -12.47
N ALA A 373 -15.54 -32.20 -11.56
CA ALA A 373 -16.40 -31.99 -10.40
C ALA A 373 -15.73 -31.04 -9.40
N THR A 374 -14.46 -31.29 -9.07
CA THR A 374 -13.66 -30.41 -8.21
C THR A 374 -13.50 -29.02 -8.82
N ALA A 375 -13.23 -28.92 -10.13
CA ALA A 375 -13.12 -27.62 -10.82
C ALA A 375 -14.45 -26.84 -10.83
N SER A 376 -15.58 -27.55 -10.99
CA SER A 376 -16.91 -26.96 -10.90
C SER A 376 -17.22 -26.42 -9.50
N GLU A 377 -16.90 -27.17 -8.45
CA GLU A 377 -17.09 -26.73 -7.06
C GLU A 377 -16.22 -25.51 -6.74
N GLN A 378 -14.95 -25.52 -7.16
CA GLN A 378 -14.06 -24.36 -7.00
C GLN A 378 -14.57 -23.13 -7.77
N THR A 379 -15.17 -23.33 -8.94
CA THR A 379 -15.78 -22.24 -9.73
C THR A 379 -16.94 -21.60 -8.97
N ASP A 380 -17.86 -22.40 -8.43
CA ASP A 380 -18.99 -21.89 -7.66
C ASP A 380 -18.53 -21.12 -6.42
N GLY A 381 -17.56 -21.68 -5.69
CA GLY A 381 -16.94 -21.01 -4.55
C GLY A 381 -16.27 -19.68 -4.92
N ALA A 382 -15.56 -19.63 -6.06
CA ALA A 382 -14.92 -18.41 -6.53
C ALA A 382 -15.96 -17.33 -6.92
N PHE A 383 -17.02 -17.69 -7.64
CA PHE A 383 -18.05 -16.74 -8.06
C PHE A 383 -18.83 -16.17 -6.87
N GLU A 384 -19.20 -17.01 -5.90
CA GLU A 384 -19.84 -16.55 -4.65
C GLU A 384 -18.90 -15.66 -3.83
N ALA A 385 -17.61 -16.01 -3.76
CA ALA A 385 -16.61 -15.20 -3.10
C ALA A 385 -16.52 -13.81 -3.76
N LEU A 386 -16.58 -13.70 -5.09
CA LEU A 386 -16.55 -12.41 -5.80
C LEU A 386 -17.75 -11.53 -5.47
N LEU A 387 -18.95 -12.10 -5.35
CA LEU A 387 -20.17 -11.34 -5.06
C LEU A 387 -20.36 -11.03 -3.57
N THR A 388 -19.49 -11.52 -2.67
CA THR A 388 -19.65 -11.36 -1.22
C THR A 388 -19.02 -10.08 -0.65
N GLY A 389 -19.63 -9.52 0.39
CA GLY A 389 -19.05 -8.42 1.18
C GLY A 389 -19.28 -7.02 0.64
N TRP A 390 -20.12 -6.88 -0.39
CA TRP A 390 -20.62 -5.63 -0.92
C TRP A 390 -22.05 -5.83 -1.46
N ARG A 391 -22.81 -4.75 -1.55
CA ARG A 391 -24.19 -4.71 -2.04
C ARG A 391 -24.29 -3.81 -3.27
N GLU A 392 -25.47 -3.76 -3.88
CA GLU A 392 -25.73 -2.87 -5.00
C GLU A 392 -25.40 -1.42 -4.61
N PRO A 393 -24.37 -0.79 -5.20
CA PRO A 393 -23.96 0.53 -4.77
C PRO A 393 -24.86 1.60 -5.38
N LEU A 394 -25.22 2.60 -4.57
CA LEU A 394 -25.77 3.87 -5.02
C LEU A 394 -24.62 4.88 -5.12
N LEU A 395 -24.36 5.38 -6.33
CA LEU A 395 -23.26 6.31 -6.62
C LEU A 395 -23.80 7.62 -7.18
N ARG A 396 -23.03 8.71 -7.01
CA ARG A 396 -23.33 10.02 -7.57
C ARG A 396 -22.25 10.41 -8.57
N ARG A 397 -22.66 11.02 -9.69
CA ARG A 397 -21.74 11.65 -10.64
C ARG A 397 -22.31 12.94 -11.21
N GLY A 398 -21.42 13.86 -11.58
CA GLY A 398 -21.80 15.01 -12.41
C GLY A 398 -21.99 14.55 -13.86
N ALA A 399 -23.08 14.94 -14.51
CA ALA A 399 -23.33 14.58 -15.92
C ALA A 399 -23.22 15.80 -16.85
N ALA A 400 -23.94 16.86 -16.53
CA ALA A 400 -23.90 18.15 -17.21
C ALA A 400 -23.74 19.26 -16.16
N PRO A 401 -23.37 20.50 -16.55
CA PRO A 401 -23.29 21.60 -15.58
C PRO A 401 -24.59 21.75 -14.77
N GLY A 402 -24.50 21.57 -13.46
CA GLY A 402 -25.65 21.63 -12.54
C GLY A 402 -26.52 20.36 -12.45
N VAL A 403 -26.15 19.27 -13.13
CA VAL A 403 -26.88 17.99 -13.09
C VAL A 403 -26.06 16.95 -12.34
N ILE A 404 -26.60 16.50 -11.20
CA ILE A 404 -26.11 15.35 -10.44
C ILE A 404 -27.01 14.16 -10.77
N GLU A 405 -26.40 13.06 -11.19
CA GLU A 405 -27.10 11.81 -11.44
C GLU A 405 -26.82 10.83 -10.30
N GLU A 406 -27.88 10.20 -9.81
CA GLU A 406 -27.80 9.06 -8.90
C GLU A 406 -27.93 7.76 -9.69
N GLU A 407 -26.95 6.87 -9.51
CA GLU A 407 -26.81 5.65 -10.28
C GLU A 407 -26.76 4.44 -9.36
N VAL A 408 -27.71 3.52 -9.55
CA VAL A 408 -27.72 2.22 -8.88
C VAL A 408 -27.07 1.19 -9.79
N GLY A 409 -25.99 0.57 -9.34
CA GLY A 409 -25.27 -0.44 -10.12
C GLY A 409 -23.76 -0.40 -9.97
N VAL A 410 -23.11 -1.52 -10.27
CA VAL A 410 -21.66 -1.68 -10.23
C VAL A 410 -20.99 -1.02 -11.45
N PRO A 411 -20.07 -0.05 -11.27
CA PRO A 411 -19.39 0.64 -12.37
C PRO A 411 -18.10 -0.08 -12.81
N LEU A 412 -18.20 -1.36 -13.22
CA LEU A 412 -17.02 -2.18 -13.54
C LEU A 412 -16.14 -1.57 -14.64
N ARG A 413 -16.74 -0.93 -15.65
CA ARG A 413 -15.98 -0.28 -16.72
C ARG A 413 -15.13 0.87 -16.18
N ALA A 414 -15.66 1.69 -15.28
CA ALA A 414 -14.90 2.79 -14.66
C ALA A 414 -13.74 2.28 -13.81
N MET A 415 -13.95 1.20 -13.07
CA MET A 415 -12.88 0.57 -12.27
C MET A 415 -11.79 -0.01 -13.16
N MET A 416 -12.14 -0.68 -14.26
CA MET A 416 -11.18 -1.25 -15.20
C MET A 416 -10.42 -0.17 -15.98
N ALA A 417 -11.12 0.86 -16.44
CA ALA A 417 -10.53 1.99 -17.15
C ALA A 417 -9.56 2.76 -16.23
N TYR A 418 -9.86 2.86 -14.94
CA TYR A 418 -8.94 3.38 -13.94
C TYR A 418 -7.62 2.59 -13.91
N LEU A 419 -7.63 1.25 -13.96
CA LEU A 419 -6.39 0.45 -13.90
C LEU A 419 -5.46 0.73 -15.07
N TYR A 420 -6.02 0.72 -16.28
CA TYR A 420 -5.26 1.03 -17.48
C TYR A 420 -4.80 2.49 -17.50
N GLY A 421 -5.70 3.43 -17.17
CA GLY A 421 -5.40 4.86 -17.15
C GLY A 421 -4.35 5.23 -16.11
N GLU A 422 -4.44 4.69 -14.90
CA GLU A 422 -3.49 4.93 -13.81
C GLU A 422 -2.11 4.36 -14.13
N VAL A 423 -2.03 3.15 -14.66
CA VAL A 423 -0.74 2.58 -15.10
C VAL A 423 -0.15 3.40 -16.24
N ALA A 424 -0.95 3.78 -17.25
CA ALA A 424 -0.47 4.62 -18.35
C ALA A 424 0.02 6.00 -17.85
N LYS A 425 -0.70 6.65 -16.93
CA LYS A 425 -0.29 7.93 -16.31
C LYS A 425 1.04 7.79 -15.57
N ASN A 426 1.19 6.74 -14.76
CA ASN A 426 2.40 6.52 -13.96
C ASN A 426 3.61 6.20 -14.83
N PHE A 427 3.45 5.38 -15.87
CA PHE A 427 4.54 5.13 -16.82
C PHE A 427 4.91 6.37 -17.62
N TYR A 428 3.91 7.11 -18.12
CA TYR A 428 4.19 8.38 -18.80
C TYR A 428 4.98 9.35 -17.90
N LEU A 429 4.56 9.49 -16.63
CA LEU A 429 5.24 10.31 -15.63
C LEU A 429 6.71 9.92 -15.42
N ILE A 430 7.01 8.62 -15.35
CA ILE A 430 8.37 8.11 -15.17
C ILE A 430 9.28 8.50 -16.35
N HIS A 431 8.74 8.57 -17.57
CA HIS A 431 9.46 9.01 -18.76
C HIS A 431 9.48 10.54 -18.96
N HIS A 432 8.57 11.28 -18.31
CA HIS A 432 8.38 12.73 -18.45
C HIS A 432 8.35 13.41 -17.08
N SER A 433 9.44 13.26 -16.33
CA SER A 433 9.53 13.71 -14.92
C SER A 433 9.46 15.22 -14.74
N ASP A 434 9.62 16.01 -15.80
CA ASP A 434 9.38 17.46 -15.82
C ASP A 434 7.90 17.83 -15.64
N GLN A 435 6.99 16.91 -15.96
CA GLN A 435 5.53 17.06 -15.87
C GLN A 435 4.96 16.46 -14.57
N TRP A 436 5.78 16.36 -13.52
CA TRP A 436 5.44 15.67 -12.28
C TRP A 436 4.12 16.12 -11.64
N ILE A 437 3.96 17.42 -11.40
CA ILE A 437 2.75 17.97 -10.77
C ILE A 437 1.51 17.74 -11.63
N GLU A 438 1.64 17.83 -12.95
CA GLU A 438 0.53 17.58 -13.87
C GLU A 438 0.07 16.13 -13.80
N TYR A 439 0.98 15.17 -13.88
CA TYR A 439 0.60 13.75 -13.93
C TYR A 439 0.19 13.19 -12.58
N VAL A 440 0.76 13.68 -11.46
CA VAL A 440 0.22 13.36 -10.13
C VAL A 440 -1.21 13.91 -9.99
N THR A 441 -1.48 15.13 -10.48
CA THR A 441 -2.84 15.69 -10.52
C THR A 441 -3.79 14.81 -11.35
N ARG A 442 -3.37 14.37 -12.54
CA ARG A 442 -4.18 13.50 -13.42
C ARG A 442 -4.43 12.12 -12.81
N SER A 443 -3.47 11.60 -12.07
CA SER A 443 -3.58 10.34 -11.32
C SER A 443 -4.60 10.49 -10.19
N GLN A 444 -4.61 11.63 -9.49
CA GLN A 444 -5.60 11.92 -8.44
C GLN A 444 -7.05 11.97 -8.94
N CYS A 445 -7.30 12.33 -10.21
CA CYS A 445 -8.66 12.31 -10.77
C CYS A 445 -9.35 10.94 -10.62
N GLY A 446 -8.59 9.84 -10.70
CA GLY A 446 -9.15 8.50 -10.54
C GLY A 446 -9.48 8.11 -9.10
N ASP A 447 -9.11 8.95 -8.13
CA ASP A 447 -9.42 8.77 -6.70
C ASP A 447 -10.14 9.98 -6.12
N ARG A 448 -10.66 10.88 -6.95
CA ARG A 448 -11.39 12.07 -6.53
C ARG A 448 -12.87 11.75 -6.38
N SER A 449 -13.51 12.29 -5.35
CA SER A 449 -14.97 12.21 -5.14
C SER A 449 -15.67 13.45 -5.70
N LEU A 450 -15.08 14.63 -5.53
CA LEU A 450 -15.64 15.91 -5.97
C LEU A 450 -14.66 16.73 -6.82
N ASP A 451 -15.14 17.27 -7.93
CA ASP A 451 -14.49 18.37 -8.65
C ASP A 451 -14.79 19.71 -7.97
N ILE A 452 -13.72 20.46 -7.68
CA ILE A 452 -13.76 21.79 -7.04
C ILE A 452 -12.85 22.69 -7.85
N ASP A 453 -13.38 23.79 -8.39
CA ASP A 453 -12.57 24.79 -9.09
C ASP A 453 -11.73 25.59 -8.08
N PRO A 454 -10.38 25.49 -8.10
CA PRO A 454 -9.55 26.27 -7.18
C PRO A 454 -9.78 27.78 -7.30
N ALA A 455 -10.16 28.28 -8.48
CA ALA A 455 -10.42 29.70 -8.69
C ALA A 455 -11.68 30.21 -7.98
N SER A 456 -12.64 29.33 -7.67
CA SER A 456 -13.86 29.67 -6.92
C SER A 456 -13.61 29.87 -5.43
N LEU A 457 -12.46 29.40 -4.91
CA LEU A 457 -12.07 29.52 -3.51
C LEU A 457 -11.51 30.92 -3.18
N PRO A 458 -11.56 31.34 -1.90
CA PRO A 458 -10.96 32.60 -1.45
C PRO A 458 -9.44 32.65 -1.68
N SER A 459 -8.83 33.81 -1.50
CA SER A 459 -7.37 33.93 -1.54
C SER A 459 -6.72 33.15 -0.38
N ALA A 460 -5.42 32.83 -0.49
CA ALA A 460 -4.68 32.13 0.56
C ALA A 460 -4.83 32.82 1.94
N ASP A 461 -4.64 34.13 1.99
CA ASP A 461 -4.78 34.93 3.23
C ASP A 461 -6.19 34.90 3.81
N ALA A 462 -7.21 34.84 2.96
CA ALA A 462 -8.60 34.70 3.40
C ALA A 462 -8.87 33.28 3.92
N MET A 463 -8.34 32.25 3.26
CA MET A 463 -8.44 30.85 3.69
C MET A 463 -7.66 30.55 4.99
N MET A 464 -6.75 31.41 5.42
CA MET A 464 -6.07 31.28 6.73
C MET A 464 -6.85 31.95 7.89
N LYS A 465 -7.99 32.60 7.61
CA LYS A 465 -8.80 33.31 8.61
C LYS A 465 -10.23 32.81 8.59
N ALA A 466 -10.83 32.64 9.77
CA ALA A 466 -12.24 32.29 9.84
C ALA A 466 -13.10 33.37 9.17
N ALA A 467 -14.05 32.95 8.33
CA ALA A 467 -15.01 33.85 7.71
C ALA A 467 -16.29 33.94 8.55
N ASP A 468 -17.00 35.07 8.48
CA ASP A 468 -18.17 35.32 9.35
C ASP A 468 -19.26 34.24 9.22
N TRP A 469 -19.44 33.69 8.02
CA TRP A 469 -20.45 32.66 7.74
C TRP A 469 -20.11 31.29 8.33
N GLU A 470 -18.88 31.09 8.80
CA GLU A 470 -18.42 29.85 9.43
C GLU A 470 -18.83 29.77 10.91
N SER A 471 -19.35 30.88 11.45
CA SER A 471 -19.77 30.96 12.84
C SER A 471 -20.82 29.90 13.17
N GLY A 472 -20.52 29.06 14.17
CA GLY A 472 -21.40 27.98 14.62
C GLY A 472 -21.26 26.66 13.86
N LEU A 473 -20.42 26.59 12.84
CA LEU A 473 -20.08 25.36 12.12
C LEU A 473 -18.72 24.82 12.56
N SER A 474 -18.53 23.51 12.53
CA SER A 474 -17.23 22.89 12.83
C SER A 474 -17.09 21.52 12.16
N GLY A 475 -15.86 21.04 12.00
CA GLY A 475 -15.58 19.69 11.52
C GLY A 475 -16.25 19.38 10.18
N PRO A 476 -16.92 18.21 10.05
CA PRO A 476 -17.65 17.81 8.84
C PRO A 476 -18.71 18.81 8.36
N ASP A 477 -19.44 19.45 9.27
CA ASP A 477 -20.51 20.40 8.92
C ASP A 477 -19.94 21.66 8.26
N LEU A 478 -18.80 22.14 8.77
CA LEU A 478 -18.09 23.25 8.15
C LEU A 478 -17.51 22.87 6.78
N MET A 479 -16.98 21.65 6.64
CA MET A 479 -16.50 21.14 5.35
C MET A 479 -17.65 21.11 4.33
N ASN A 480 -18.81 20.55 4.68
CA ASN A 480 -19.97 20.50 3.77
C ASN A 480 -20.41 21.91 3.35
N ALA A 481 -20.46 22.86 4.28
CA ALA A 481 -20.80 24.24 3.95
C ALA A 481 -19.78 24.91 3.01
N TRP A 482 -18.48 24.57 3.14
CA TRP A 482 -17.44 24.97 2.18
C TRP A 482 -17.68 24.38 0.79
N LEU A 483 -17.97 23.08 0.70
CA LEU A 483 -18.24 22.39 -0.55
C LEU A 483 -19.45 22.98 -1.28
N ASP A 484 -20.56 23.21 -0.56
CA ASP A 484 -21.78 23.81 -1.11
C ASP A 484 -21.54 25.24 -1.60
N ARG A 485 -20.84 26.06 -0.79
CA ARG A 485 -20.57 27.46 -1.11
C ARG A 485 -19.70 27.63 -2.35
N HIS A 486 -18.82 26.67 -2.61
CA HIS A 486 -17.83 26.73 -3.68
C HIS A 486 -18.15 25.81 -4.85
N ASP A 487 -19.41 25.39 -4.97
CA ASP A 487 -19.96 24.62 -6.10
C ASP A 487 -19.16 23.34 -6.37
N ALA A 488 -18.81 22.61 -5.30
CA ALA A 488 -18.21 21.30 -5.40
C ALA A 488 -19.19 20.31 -6.02
N ARG A 489 -18.74 19.50 -6.99
CA ARG A 489 -19.61 18.60 -7.76
C ARG A 489 -19.07 17.20 -7.79
N PRO A 490 -19.90 16.15 -7.72
CA PRO A 490 -19.45 14.78 -7.94
C PRO A 490 -18.70 14.62 -9.26
N VAL A 491 -17.58 13.91 -9.24
CA VAL A 491 -16.79 13.63 -10.44
C VAL A 491 -17.60 12.80 -11.45
N ASP A 492 -17.44 13.10 -12.73
CA ASP A 492 -17.93 12.24 -13.80
C ASP A 492 -16.97 11.08 -14.06
N PHE A 493 -17.11 9.99 -13.31
CA PHE A 493 -16.27 8.80 -13.48
C PHE A 493 -16.52 8.07 -14.81
N ASN A 494 -17.55 8.43 -15.59
CA ASN A 494 -17.85 7.85 -16.91
C ASN A 494 -17.30 8.68 -18.07
N ARG A 495 -16.66 9.82 -17.80
CA ARG A 495 -16.17 10.73 -18.83
C ARG A 495 -15.15 10.05 -19.75
N GLY A 496 -15.43 10.02 -21.05
CA GLY A 496 -14.53 9.47 -22.06
C GLY A 496 -14.46 7.94 -22.08
N ILE A 497 -15.31 7.23 -21.31
CA ILE A 497 -15.41 5.77 -21.31
C ILE A 497 -16.80 5.25 -21.71
N ASP A 498 -17.67 6.14 -22.19
CA ASP A 498 -18.92 5.77 -22.85
C ASP A 498 -18.68 5.09 -24.21
N ASP A 499 -19.71 4.47 -24.76
CA ASP A 499 -19.61 3.68 -25.99
C ASP A 499 -19.16 4.53 -27.20
N ALA A 500 -19.59 5.80 -27.28
CA ALA A 500 -19.22 6.69 -28.38
C ALA A 500 -17.74 7.10 -28.28
N SER A 501 -17.28 7.40 -27.06
CA SER A 501 -15.89 7.75 -26.78
C SER A 501 -14.93 6.59 -27.09
N LEU A 502 -15.27 5.36 -26.68
CA LEU A 502 -14.41 4.18 -26.88
C LEU A 502 -14.45 3.63 -28.33
N SER A 503 -15.56 3.83 -29.05
CA SER A 503 -15.70 3.41 -30.46
C SER A 503 -15.20 4.46 -31.47
N ALA A 504 -14.82 5.65 -31.01
CA ALA A 504 -14.33 6.73 -31.87
C ALA A 504 -13.11 6.29 -32.71
N ALA A 505 -13.01 6.78 -33.95
CA ALA A 505 -11.89 6.46 -34.85
C ALA A 505 -10.54 6.97 -34.29
N VAL A 506 -10.55 8.14 -33.64
CA VAL A 506 -9.39 8.70 -32.96
C VAL A 506 -9.54 8.43 -31.46
N LEU A 507 -8.71 7.54 -30.95
CA LEU A 507 -8.69 7.20 -29.53
C LEU A 507 -7.84 8.19 -28.74
N PRO A 508 -8.33 8.70 -27.60
CA PRO A 508 -7.49 9.47 -26.70
C PRO A 508 -6.35 8.58 -26.15
N PRO A 509 -5.15 9.13 -25.90
CA PRO A 509 -4.15 8.43 -25.12
C PRO A 509 -4.68 8.06 -23.73
N LEU A 510 -4.46 6.83 -23.27
CA LEU A 510 -4.97 6.39 -21.96
C LEU A 510 -4.37 7.16 -20.78
N HIS A 511 -3.16 7.68 -20.92
CA HIS A 511 -2.54 8.54 -19.91
C HIS A 511 -3.26 9.91 -19.77
N LEU A 512 -4.13 10.28 -20.72
CA LEU A 512 -4.99 11.46 -20.68
C LEU A 512 -6.44 11.15 -20.30
N LEU A 513 -6.76 9.90 -19.94
CA LEU A 513 -8.13 9.52 -19.60
C LEU A 513 -8.63 10.31 -18.39
N GLU A 514 -9.73 11.04 -18.58
CA GLU A 514 -10.37 11.87 -17.54
C GLU A 514 -11.28 11.06 -16.63
N GLY A 515 -12.01 10.09 -17.18
CA GLY A 515 -12.85 9.17 -16.41
C GLY A 515 -12.09 7.97 -15.85
N GLY A 516 -12.86 7.03 -15.29
CA GLY A 516 -12.36 5.95 -14.47
C GLY A 516 -12.20 6.38 -13.02
N ASN A 517 -12.58 5.51 -12.09
CA ASN A 517 -12.48 5.81 -10.67
C ASN A 517 -12.31 4.53 -9.85
N PHE A 518 -11.57 4.64 -8.75
CA PHE A 518 -11.33 3.56 -7.80
C PHE A 518 -12.02 3.76 -6.45
N PHE A 519 -12.80 4.83 -6.31
CA PHE A 519 -13.72 5.14 -5.22
C PHE A 519 -13.07 5.11 -3.83
N ARG A 520 -11.81 5.57 -3.73
CA ARG A 520 -11.06 5.74 -2.47
C ARG A 520 -10.99 7.19 -1.97
N GLY A 521 -11.51 8.12 -2.76
CA GLY A 521 -11.49 9.55 -2.47
C GLY A 521 -12.29 9.94 -1.24
N VAL A 522 -11.84 10.99 -0.56
CA VAL A 522 -12.62 11.62 0.50
C VAL A 522 -12.69 13.11 0.17
N ALA A 523 -13.91 13.66 0.21
CA ALA A 523 -14.18 15.04 -0.18
C ALA A 523 -13.30 16.07 0.57
N LEU A 524 -12.95 15.78 1.82
CA LEU A 524 -11.98 16.58 2.59
C LEU A 524 -10.63 16.75 1.89
N ILE A 525 -10.13 15.72 1.21
CA ILE A 525 -8.84 15.75 0.52
C ILE A 525 -8.95 16.40 -0.85
N ASP A 526 -10.09 16.24 -1.52
CA ASP A 526 -10.40 16.98 -2.74
C ASP A 526 -10.45 18.49 -2.44
N LEU A 527 -11.04 18.87 -1.31
CA LEU A 527 -11.03 20.24 -0.80
C LEU A 527 -9.60 20.71 -0.48
N ALA A 528 -8.79 19.90 0.19
CA ALA A 528 -7.40 20.22 0.46
C ALA A 528 -6.60 20.46 -0.83
N GLU A 529 -6.79 19.62 -1.86
CA GLU A 529 -6.18 19.81 -3.18
C GLU A 529 -6.56 21.15 -3.79
N ALA A 530 -7.86 21.48 -3.81
CA ALA A 530 -8.34 22.74 -4.38
C ALA A 530 -7.80 23.96 -3.62
N MET A 531 -7.78 23.91 -2.28
CA MET A 531 -7.22 24.96 -1.43
C MET A 531 -5.73 25.17 -1.68
N LEU A 532 -4.95 24.08 -1.78
CA LEU A 532 -3.52 24.13 -2.09
C LEU A 532 -3.25 24.72 -3.48
N LYS A 533 -3.98 24.26 -4.50
CA LYS A 533 -3.86 24.79 -5.87
C LYS A 533 -4.25 26.25 -5.96
N ARG A 534 -5.24 26.69 -5.18
CA ARG A 534 -5.59 28.10 -5.08
C ARG A 534 -4.48 28.92 -4.43
N ALA A 535 -3.88 28.41 -3.35
CA ALA A 535 -2.86 29.13 -2.61
C ALA A 535 -1.51 29.21 -3.35
N PHE A 536 -1.11 28.13 -4.00
CA PHE A 536 0.25 27.97 -4.53
C PHE A 536 0.34 27.82 -6.06
N GLY A 537 -0.80 27.68 -6.75
CA GLY A 537 -0.89 27.52 -8.19
C GLY A 537 -1.04 26.06 -8.64
N VAL A 538 -1.89 25.85 -9.65
CA VAL A 538 -2.26 24.51 -10.17
C VAL A 538 -1.07 23.70 -10.72
N GLY A 539 -0.01 24.37 -11.15
CA GLY A 539 1.20 23.75 -11.71
C GLY A 539 2.33 23.53 -10.71
N ASN A 540 2.15 23.96 -9.44
CA ASN A 540 3.23 23.95 -8.45
C ASN A 540 3.00 22.94 -7.32
N VAL A 541 1.75 22.51 -7.12
CA VAL A 541 1.38 21.54 -6.08
C VAL A 541 0.38 20.51 -6.63
N ALA A 542 0.54 19.26 -6.22
CA ALA A 542 -0.42 18.19 -6.48
C ALA A 542 -0.71 17.39 -5.22
N VAL A 543 -1.89 16.81 -5.15
CA VAL A 543 -2.33 15.96 -4.04
C VAL A 543 -2.57 14.55 -4.56
N ARG A 544 -2.24 13.54 -3.75
CA ARG A 544 -2.53 12.14 -4.07
C ARG A 544 -3.06 11.40 -2.84
N VAL A 545 -4.18 10.70 -2.97
CA VAL A 545 -4.64 9.73 -1.97
C VAL A 545 -3.70 8.52 -1.97
N ASN A 546 -3.33 8.03 -0.78
CA ASN A 546 -2.42 6.89 -0.68
C ASN A 546 -3.07 5.59 -1.22
N ALA A 547 -2.41 4.92 -2.17
CA ALA A 547 -2.99 3.85 -2.98
C ALA A 547 -3.36 2.58 -2.20
N ALA A 548 -2.76 2.33 -1.04
CA ALA A 548 -3.15 1.18 -0.22
C ALA A 548 -4.48 1.40 0.53
N GLY A 549 -5.03 2.62 0.55
CA GLY A 549 -6.10 2.97 1.50
C GLY A 549 -5.66 2.79 2.97
N GLN A 550 -4.36 2.60 3.18
CA GLN A 550 -3.70 2.40 4.46
C GLN A 550 -2.95 3.67 4.81
N GLY A 551 -3.06 4.06 6.08
CA GLY A 551 -2.51 5.29 6.61
C GLY A 551 -3.54 6.41 6.61
N ASP A 552 -3.60 7.11 7.73
CA ASP A 552 -4.48 8.26 7.93
C ASP A 552 -3.91 9.51 7.26
N PHE A 553 -3.24 9.39 6.10
CA PHE A 553 -2.56 10.50 5.42
C PHE A 553 -2.83 10.53 3.90
N PHE A 554 -2.48 11.65 3.28
CA PHE A 554 -2.40 11.82 1.83
C PHE A 554 -1.01 12.34 1.47
N GLN A 555 -0.70 12.42 0.19
CA GLN A 555 0.56 12.95 -0.31
C GLN A 555 0.33 14.35 -0.86
N VAL A 556 1.24 15.28 -0.56
CA VAL A 556 1.33 16.59 -1.21
C VAL A 556 2.69 16.67 -1.89
N HIS A 557 2.67 16.76 -3.21
CA HIS A 557 3.85 16.95 -4.04
C HIS A 557 4.03 18.44 -4.28
N VAL A 558 5.23 18.95 -4.02
CA VAL A 558 5.59 20.36 -4.09
C VAL A 558 6.75 20.52 -5.07
N ASP A 559 6.59 21.40 -6.06
CA ASP A 559 7.68 21.86 -6.92
C ASP A 559 8.49 22.94 -6.19
N THR A 560 9.66 22.55 -5.67
CA THR A 560 10.51 23.45 -4.87
C THR A 560 11.19 24.54 -5.68
N ALA A 561 11.12 24.47 -7.02
CA ALA A 561 11.54 25.59 -7.86
C ALA A 561 10.59 26.81 -7.75
N HIS A 562 9.35 26.58 -7.28
CA HIS A 562 8.30 27.61 -7.25
C HIS A 562 7.72 27.85 -5.85
N VAL A 563 7.71 26.83 -4.98
CA VAL A 563 7.01 26.87 -3.69
C VAL A 563 7.86 26.27 -2.59
N GLU A 564 7.98 27.00 -1.48
CA GLU A 564 8.66 26.52 -0.26
C GLU A 564 7.79 25.50 0.50
N VAL A 565 8.38 24.38 0.90
CA VAL A 565 7.67 23.30 1.63
C VAL A 565 7.09 23.80 2.95
N GLU A 566 7.81 24.66 3.69
CA GLU A 566 7.31 25.23 4.95
C GLU A 566 6.11 26.16 4.77
N ALA A 567 6.01 26.85 3.63
CA ALA A 567 4.83 27.66 3.33
C ALA A 567 3.59 26.77 3.14
N VAL A 568 3.74 25.62 2.47
CA VAL A 568 2.68 24.62 2.31
C VAL A 568 2.25 24.05 3.65
N LYS A 569 3.19 23.67 4.53
CA LYS A 569 2.86 23.16 5.88
C LYS A 569 2.15 24.19 6.73
N THR A 570 2.62 25.44 6.70
CA THR A 570 2.01 26.55 7.44
C THR A 570 0.57 26.80 6.97
N PHE A 571 0.37 26.80 5.65
CA PHE A 571 -0.97 26.89 5.06
C PHE A 571 -1.86 25.72 5.48
N LEU A 572 -1.39 24.48 5.45
CA LEU A 572 -2.17 23.33 5.88
C LEU A 572 -2.52 23.38 7.37
N ARG A 573 -1.61 23.81 8.25
CA ARG A 573 -1.93 23.98 9.68
C ARG A 573 -3.09 24.96 9.88
N SER A 574 -3.00 26.16 9.29
CA SER A 574 -4.00 27.20 9.53
C SER A 574 -5.27 27.04 8.70
N ALA A 575 -5.14 26.83 7.39
CA ALA A 575 -6.27 26.81 6.48
C ALA A 575 -7.01 25.47 6.48
N PHE A 576 -6.36 24.36 6.88
CA PHE A 576 -6.96 23.03 6.84
C PHE A 576 -7.12 22.43 8.24
N TYR A 577 -6.05 22.26 9.02
CA TYR A 577 -6.16 21.62 10.34
C TYR A 577 -6.95 22.46 11.35
N ASP A 578 -6.50 23.68 11.63
CA ASP A 578 -7.15 24.57 12.60
C ASP A 578 -8.60 24.86 12.19
N ARG A 579 -8.82 25.12 10.90
CA ARG A 579 -10.15 25.42 10.33
C ARG A 579 -11.15 24.28 10.54
N PHE A 580 -10.77 23.05 10.19
CA PHE A 580 -11.67 21.90 10.27
C PHE A 580 -11.56 21.14 11.60
N GLY A 581 -10.80 21.66 12.57
CA GLY A 581 -10.65 21.03 13.90
C GLY A 581 -9.93 19.69 13.86
N LEU A 582 -9.00 19.51 12.92
CA LEU A 582 -8.15 18.33 12.82
C LEU A 582 -6.92 18.52 13.71
N ALA A 583 -6.59 17.52 14.53
CA ALA A 583 -5.44 17.57 15.43
C ALA A 583 -4.57 16.30 15.34
N PRO A 584 -4.01 15.99 14.15
CA PRO A 584 -3.15 14.84 13.97
C PRO A 584 -1.88 14.94 14.82
N LYS A 585 -1.30 13.79 15.21
CA LYS A 585 -0.04 13.73 15.97
C LYS A 585 0.83 12.58 15.47
N PRO A 586 1.92 12.84 14.73
CA PRO A 586 2.39 14.16 14.27
C PRO A 586 1.54 14.75 13.13
N ASP A 587 1.78 16.02 12.76
CA ASP A 587 1.05 16.71 11.68
C ASP A 587 1.40 16.19 10.27
N PHE A 588 2.69 15.96 10.05
CA PHE A 588 3.27 15.63 8.75
C PHE A 588 4.34 14.55 8.92
N VAL A 589 4.49 13.71 7.90
CA VAL A 589 5.69 12.91 7.70
C VAL A 589 6.46 13.46 6.50
N GLU A 590 7.77 13.60 6.67
CA GLU A 590 8.70 13.92 5.60
C GLU A 590 9.57 12.70 5.34
N LEU A 591 9.73 12.37 4.07
CA LEU A 591 10.58 11.27 3.66
C LEU A 591 11.84 11.83 3.01
N HIS A 592 12.97 11.33 3.48
CA HIS A 592 14.25 11.57 2.84
C HIS A 592 14.68 10.33 2.07
N PRO A 593 15.27 10.48 0.87
CA PRO A 593 15.85 9.36 0.14
C PRO A 593 16.81 8.58 1.04
N GLY A 594 16.65 7.25 1.06
CA GLY A 594 17.51 6.34 1.81
C GLY A 594 18.17 5.31 0.90
N GLY A 595 19.11 4.55 1.46
CA GLY A 595 19.50 3.24 0.96
C GLY A 595 18.49 2.17 1.41
N GLY A 596 18.55 1.00 0.79
CA GLY A 596 17.77 -0.17 1.23
C GLY A 596 18.24 -0.72 2.59
N ALA A 597 17.52 -1.69 3.13
CA ALA A 597 17.77 -2.30 4.43
C ALA A 597 19.17 -2.92 4.56
N VAL A 598 20.00 -2.38 5.48
CA VAL A 598 21.40 -2.79 5.65
C VAL A 598 21.56 -3.78 6.80
N GLY A 599 22.19 -4.93 6.51
CA GLY A 599 22.65 -5.90 7.51
C GLY A 599 24.18 -5.99 7.54
N LEU A 600 24.77 -5.89 8.73
CA LEU A 600 26.23 -5.86 8.89
C LEU A 600 26.72 -6.92 9.88
N ARG A 601 27.80 -7.60 9.51
CA ARG A 601 28.57 -8.49 10.40
C ARG A 601 29.78 -7.75 10.96
N LEU A 602 29.85 -7.61 12.28
CA LEU A 602 31.08 -7.23 12.97
C LEU A 602 31.79 -8.49 13.47
N SER A 603 32.82 -8.94 12.76
CA SER A 603 33.65 -10.08 13.19
C SER A 603 34.45 -9.78 14.45
N ARG A 604 34.81 -8.51 14.69
CA ARG A 604 35.51 -8.05 15.89
C ARG A 604 35.03 -6.64 16.27
N LEU A 605 34.94 -6.37 17.58
CA LEU A 605 34.45 -5.08 18.10
C LEU A 605 35.37 -3.90 17.73
N ASP A 606 36.67 -4.14 17.59
CA ASP A 606 37.65 -3.11 17.19
C ASP A 606 37.45 -2.59 15.76
N GLN A 607 36.68 -3.29 14.93
CA GLN A 607 36.31 -2.85 13.58
C GLN A 607 35.14 -1.87 13.56
N LEU A 608 34.48 -1.61 14.71
CA LEU A 608 33.33 -0.70 14.77
C LEU A 608 33.71 0.72 14.35
N SER A 609 34.87 1.24 14.78
CA SER A 609 35.32 2.58 14.40
C SER A 609 35.57 2.70 12.89
N GLU A 610 36.06 1.63 12.27
CA GLU A 610 36.28 1.57 10.83
C GLU A 610 34.96 1.48 10.06
N LEU A 611 34.00 0.69 10.56
CA LEU A 611 32.66 0.64 10.01
C LEU A 611 31.96 2.01 10.09
N VAL A 612 32.06 2.70 11.23
CA VAL A 612 31.54 4.06 11.41
C VAL A 612 32.17 5.00 10.39
N ARG A 613 33.49 4.89 10.15
CA ARG A 613 34.20 5.69 9.15
C ARG A 613 33.67 5.43 7.72
N VAL A 614 33.46 4.17 7.35
CA VAL A 614 32.95 3.78 6.02
C VAL A 614 31.50 4.23 5.81
N LEU A 615 30.63 4.06 6.83
CA LEU A 615 29.23 4.48 6.75
C LEU A 615 29.05 6.02 6.73
N GLN A 616 30.06 6.77 7.17
CA GLN A 616 30.07 8.24 7.11
C GLN A 616 30.58 8.79 5.77
N ASP A 617 31.07 7.94 4.86
CA ASP A 617 31.61 8.35 3.56
C ASP A 617 30.60 8.01 2.43
N PRO A 618 29.83 8.99 1.90
CA PRO A 618 28.68 8.76 1.02
C PRO A 618 29.01 8.22 -0.38
N TYR A 619 30.27 7.92 -0.70
CA TYR A 619 30.70 7.52 -2.05
C TYR A 619 31.37 6.13 -2.16
N THR A 620 31.37 5.31 -1.10
CA THR A 620 31.95 3.96 -1.20
C THR A 620 30.84 2.92 -1.42
N PRO A 621 30.74 2.28 -2.60
CA PRO A 621 29.83 1.14 -2.77
C PRO A 621 30.29 -0.02 -1.87
N PRO A 622 29.36 -0.81 -1.28
CA PRO A 622 29.76 -1.97 -0.50
C PRO A 622 30.47 -2.99 -1.40
N ALA A 623 31.62 -3.45 -0.94
CA ALA A 623 32.41 -4.52 -1.58
C ALA A 623 31.95 -5.91 -1.12
#